data_AF-A0A7W6A6Z6-F1
#
_entry.id   AF-A0A7W6A6Z6-F1
#
_cell.length_a   1.000
_cell.length_b   1.000
_cell.length_c   1.000
_cell.angle_alpha   90.00
_cell.angle_beta   90.00
_cell.angle_gamma   90.00
#
_symmetry.space_group_name_H-M   'P 1'
#
loop_
_entity.id
_entity.type
_entity.pdbx_description
1 polymer ?
#
loop_
_entity_poly.entity_id
_entity_poly.type
_entity_poly.pdbx_seq_one_letter_code
_entity_poly.pdbx_strand_id
1 'polypeptide(L)'
;MFDLLALAAAALTSCPVERAHYVLRDHPDVTADFRSVARDPDWPSGLALGVHHTASGRTFWWLPWNGGSDGLQNVASTGDVSAKGWHPPDPDGGPRPFGSQHYIGTDAAYHILNRVPNRGEPAPAHMLFPDSAGSQDHVFVARQFFDLAGCRPRGG
;
A
#
# COMPACT_ATOMS: atom_id res chain seq x y z
N MET A 1 42.53 -3.57 9.10
CA MET A 1 41.57 -2.74 8.35
C MET A 1 40.18 -3.24 8.67
N PHE A 2 39.68 -2.84 9.83
CA PHE A 2 38.30 -3.04 10.24
C PHE A 2 37.80 -1.63 10.46
N ASP A 3 37.15 -1.04 9.45
CA ASP A 3 36.48 0.23 9.65
C ASP A 3 35.50 0.55 8.53
N LEU A 4 34.30 0.93 8.97
CA LEU A 4 33.20 1.60 8.27
C LEU A 4 32.46 0.85 7.15
N LEU A 5 31.43 0.10 7.57
CA LEU A 5 30.14 0.05 6.85
C LEU A 5 28.99 -0.10 7.87
N ALA A 6 28.98 0.78 8.87
CA ALA A 6 27.82 1.03 9.71
C ALA A 6 27.35 2.45 9.43
N LEU A 7 26.07 2.58 9.04
CA LEU A 7 25.19 3.78 9.02
C LEU A 7 24.46 3.96 7.68
N ALA A 8 23.44 3.12 7.45
CA ALA A 8 22.30 3.47 6.61
C ALA A 8 20.95 3.22 7.33
N ALA A 9 20.94 3.26 8.68
CA ALA A 9 19.76 2.93 9.48
C ALA A 9 18.92 4.15 9.91
N ALA A 10 19.20 5.36 9.43
CA ALA A 10 18.65 6.60 10.03
C ALA A 10 17.96 7.57 9.05
N ALA A 11 17.25 7.08 8.02
CA ALA A 11 16.43 7.94 7.16
C ALA A 11 15.05 7.38 6.77
N LEU A 12 14.56 6.33 7.45
CA LEU A 12 13.21 5.79 7.21
C LEU A 12 12.11 6.57 7.97
N THR A 13 12.48 7.50 8.85
CA THR A 13 11.52 8.18 9.74
C THR A 13 10.65 9.25 9.05
N SER A 14 10.81 9.51 7.76
CA SER A 14 9.99 10.51 7.07
C SER A 14 9.66 10.16 5.62
N CYS A 15 9.53 8.88 5.29
CA CYS A 15 9.07 8.49 3.95
C CYS A 15 7.62 8.96 3.77
N PRO A 16 7.33 9.96 2.92
CA PRO A 16 5.94 10.26 2.61
C PRO A 16 5.37 9.05 1.89
N VAL A 17 4.15 8.66 2.25
CA VAL A 17 3.50 7.45 1.74
C VAL A 17 3.48 7.37 0.21
N GLU A 18 3.26 8.48 -0.49
CA GLU A 18 3.27 8.54 -1.96
C GLU A 18 4.65 8.33 -2.62
N ARG A 19 5.71 8.25 -1.82
CA ARG A 19 7.08 7.96 -2.27
C ARG A 19 7.57 6.61 -1.80
N ALA A 20 6.80 5.92 -0.96
CA ALA A 20 7.16 4.64 -0.41
C ALA A 20 7.19 3.56 -1.50
N HIS A 21 8.21 2.72 -1.45
CA HIS A 21 8.34 1.54 -2.26
C HIS A 21 8.44 0.32 -1.36
N TYR A 22 7.56 -0.63 -1.59
CA TYR A 22 7.43 -1.85 -0.79
C TYR A 22 7.79 -3.07 -1.62
N VAL A 23 8.34 -4.07 -0.94
CA VAL A 23 8.65 -5.38 -1.50
C VAL A 23 7.93 -6.43 -0.67
N LEU A 24 7.30 -7.40 -1.33
CA LEU A 24 6.71 -8.55 -0.64
C LEU A 24 7.83 -9.47 -0.14
N ARG A 25 7.85 -9.71 1.18
CA ARG A 25 8.95 -10.39 1.88
C ARG A 25 9.37 -11.72 1.26
N ASP A 26 8.41 -12.54 0.88
CA ASP A 26 8.66 -13.90 0.36
C ASP A 26 8.65 -13.98 -1.18
N HIS A 27 8.30 -12.88 -1.86
CA HIS A 27 8.16 -12.80 -3.32
C HIS A 27 8.62 -11.42 -3.83
N PRO A 28 9.94 -11.16 -3.94
CA PRO A 28 10.46 -9.83 -4.23
C PRO A 28 10.14 -9.31 -5.64
N ASP A 29 9.60 -10.15 -6.52
CA ASP A 29 9.05 -9.78 -7.82
C ASP A 29 7.67 -9.13 -7.73
N VAL A 30 7.03 -9.19 -6.55
CA VAL A 30 5.82 -8.45 -6.20
C VAL A 30 6.19 -7.24 -5.36
N THR A 31 5.85 -6.06 -5.87
CA THR A 31 6.12 -4.79 -5.21
C THR A 31 4.85 -4.00 -4.99
N ALA A 32 4.89 -3.00 -4.12
CA ALA A 32 3.78 -2.09 -3.97
C ALA A 32 4.24 -0.64 -3.81
N ASP A 33 3.40 0.29 -4.25
CA ASP A 33 3.56 1.72 -4.02
C ASP A 33 2.21 2.40 -3.83
N PHE A 34 2.24 3.61 -3.25
CA PHE A 34 1.06 4.45 -3.19
C PHE A 34 1.14 5.54 -4.24
N ARG A 35 0.06 5.68 -5.01
CA ARG A 35 -0.13 6.76 -5.97
C ARG A 35 -1.11 7.79 -5.42
N SER A 36 -0.77 9.06 -5.60
CA SER A 36 -1.70 10.16 -5.34
C SER A 36 -2.89 10.13 -6.31
N VAL A 37 -4.11 10.11 -5.78
CA VAL A 37 -5.39 10.18 -6.53
C VAL A 37 -6.31 11.27 -5.96
N ALA A 38 -7.37 11.68 -6.68
CA ALA A 38 -8.30 12.68 -6.14
C ALA A 38 -8.80 12.29 -4.73
N ARG A 39 -8.90 13.29 -3.85
CA ARG A 39 -9.50 13.14 -2.53
C ARG A 39 -10.93 13.63 -2.60
N ASP A 40 -11.84 12.88 -2.02
CA ASP A 40 -13.23 13.26 -1.79
C ASP A 40 -13.69 12.75 -0.41
N PRO A 41 -14.91 13.07 0.05
CA PRO A 41 -15.40 12.62 1.36
C PRO A 41 -15.47 11.10 1.53
N ASP A 42 -15.65 10.35 0.44
CA ASP A 42 -15.79 8.90 0.46
C ASP A 42 -14.42 8.21 0.41
N TRP A 43 -13.43 8.86 -0.20
CA TRP A 43 -12.05 8.43 -0.35
C TRP A 43 -11.07 9.45 0.26
N PRO A 44 -11.03 9.57 1.60
CA PRO A 44 -10.32 10.66 2.27
C PRO A 44 -8.79 10.54 2.22
N SER A 45 -8.23 9.35 2.00
CA SER A 45 -6.77 9.15 1.99
C SER A 45 -6.07 10.00 0.92
N GLY A 46 -6.71 10.16 -0.25
CA GLY A 46 -6.11 10.76 -1.44
C GLY A 46 -4.99 9.90 -2.04
N LEU A 47 -5.04 8.59 -1.80
CA LEU A 47 -4.06 7.59 -2.21
C LEU A 47 -4.73 6.37 -2.85
N ALA A 48 -4.01 5.71 -3.74
CA ALA A 48 -4.31 4.36 -4.23
C ALA A 48 -3.08 3.48 -4.04
N LEU A 49 -3.23 2.32 -3.42
CA LEU A 49 -2.21 1.29 -3.31
C LEU A 49 -2.17 0.48 -4.60
N GLY A 50 -1.04 0.51 -5.30
CA GLY A 50 -0.73 -0.35 -6.44
C GLY A 50 0.07 -1.55 -6.00
N VAL A 51 -0.39 -2.75 -6.33
CA VAL A 51 0.38 -4.00 -6.18
C VAL A 51 0.81 -4.46 -7.56
N HIS A 52 2.11 -4.50 -7.80
CA HIS A 52 2.73 -4.77 -9.10
C HIS A 52 3.34 -6.17 -9.10
N HIS A 53 2.93 -6.99 -10.07
CA HIS A 53 3.48 -8.32 -10.29
C HIS A 53 4.43 -8.27 -11.50
N THR A 54 5.74 -8.20 -11.25
CA THR A 54 6.74 -7.99 -12.31
C THR A 54 6.71 -9.11 -13.35
N ALA A 55 6.55 -10.36 -12.93
CA ALA A 55 6.52 -11.52 -13.82
C ALA A 55 5.36 -11.50 -14.84
N SER A 56 4.21 -10.93 -14.46
CA SER A 56 3.02 -10.86 -15.34
C SER A 56 2.80 -9.48 -15.96
N GLY A 57 3.54 -8.46 -15.51
CA GLY A 57 3.34 -7.05 -15.89
C GLY A 57 2.01 -6.47 -15.41
N ARG A 58 1.28 -7.16 -14.51
CA ARG A 58 -0.03 -6.73 -14.02
C ARG A 58 0.12 -5.82 -12.81
N THR A 59 -0.78 -4.85 -12.72
CA THR A 59 -0.94 -3.98 -11.55
C THR A 59 -2.37 -4.07 -11.06
N PHE A 60 -2.52 -4.15 -9.75
CA PHE A 60 -3.81 -4.19 -9.08
C PHE A 60 -3.93 -3.01 -8.15
N TRP A 61 -5.07 -2.31 -8.21
CA TRP A 61 -5.24 -1.04 -7.53
C TRP A 61 -6.29 -1.14 -6.43
N TRP A 62 -5.99 -0.50 -5.30
CA TRP A 62 -6.80 -0.52 -4.11
C TRP A 62 -6.88 0.88 -3.49
N LEU A 63 -8.07 1.29 -3.05
CA LEU A 63 -8.32 2.58 -2.41
C LEU A 63 -8.48 2.41 -0.90
N PRO A 64 -7.60 2.99 -0.07
CA PRO A 64 -7.76 3.03 1.37
C PRO A 64 -8.85 4.05 1.76
N TRP A 65 -9.83 3.63 2.57
CA TRP A 65 -10.95 4.50 2.96
C TRP A 65 -11.12 4.72 4.48
N ASN A 66 -10.82 3.74 5.33
CA ASN A 66 -10.95 3.84 6.78
C ASN A 66 -10.12 2.75 7.50
N GLY A 67 -9.95 2.92 8.81
CA GLY A 67 -9.37 1.91 9.70
C GLY A 67 -10.23 1.76 10.95
N GLY A 68 -10.23 0.57 11.54
CA GLY A 68 -10.95 0.21 12.75
C GLY A 68 -10.10 0.35 14.01
N SER A 69 -10.76 0.36 15.17
CA SER A 69 -10.11 0.30 16.49
C SER A 69 -9.42 -1.03 16.78
N ASP A 70 -9.65 -2.05 15.95
CA ASP A 70 -9.02 -3.36 15.96
C ASP A 70 -7.68 -3.38 15.19
N GLY A 71 -7.25 -2.26 14.61
CA GLY A 71 -6.02 -2.15 13.83
C GLY A 71 -6.14 -2.63 12.39
N LEU A 72 -7.32 -3.10 11.96
CA LEU A 72 -7.58 -3.45 10.58
C LEU A 72 -7.87 -2.18 9.77
N GLN A 73 -7.24 -2.09 8.61
CA GLN A 73 -7.39 -1.01 7.66
C GLN A 73 -8.02 -1.54 6.40
N ASN A 74 -9.07 -0.88 5.92
CA ASN A 74 -9.84 -1.37 4.81
C ASN A 74 -9.36 -0.74 3.50
N VAL A 75 -9.33 -1.56 2.45
CA VAL A 75 -9.07 -1.12 1.08
C VAL A 75 -10.09 -1.72 0.12
N ALA A 76 -10.51 -0.95 -0.89
CA ALA A 76 -11.44 -1.40 -1.92
C ALA A 76 -10.76 -1.45 -3.28
N SER A 77 -10.91 -2.55 -4.04
CA SER A 77 -10.33 -2.64 -5.38
C SER A 77 -10.95 -1.61 -6.32
N THR A 78 -10.14 -1.11 -7.24
CA THR A 78 -10.58 -0.16 -8.28
C THR A 78 -9.97 -0.52 -9.63
N GLY A 79 -10.45 0.14 -10.69
CA GLY A 79 -9.84 0.07 -12.02
C GLY A 79 -8.47 0.72 -12.07
N ASP A 80 -7.86 0.75 -13.26
CA ASP A 80 -6.56 1.39 -13.44
C ASP A 80 -6.64 2.91 -13.16
N VAL A 81 -6.04 3.34 -12.05
CA VAL A 81 -6.00 4.74 -11.62
C VAL A 81 -5.17 5.63 -12.55
N SER A 82 -4.40 5.01 -13.46
CA SER A 82 -3.65 5.71 -14.52
C SER A 82 -4.49 5.99 -15.76
N ALA A 83 -5.64 5.33 -15.91
CA ALA A 83 -6.48 5.46 -17.08
C ALA A 83 -7.04 6.89 -17.21
N LYS A 84 -7.06 7.40 -18.44
CA LYS A 84 -7.63 8.72 -18.73
C LYS A 84 -9.11 8.74 -18.34
N GLY A 85 -9.49 9.73 -17.53
CA GLY A 85 -10.87 9.89 -17.07
C GLY A 85 -11.25 8.96 -15.91
N TRP A 86 -10.29 8.23 -15.33
CA TRP A 86 -10.53 7.52 -14.08
C TRP A 86 -10.97 8.49 -12.98
N HIS A 87 -11.95 8.05 -12.21
CA HIS A 87 -12.39 8.67 -10.97
C HIS A 87 -12.59 7.56 -9.92
N PRO A 88 -12.49 7.88 -8.62
CA PRO A 88 -12.84 6.92 -7.58
C PRO A 88 -14.26 6.35 -7.83
N PRO A 89 -14.46 5.04 -7.59
CA PRO A 89 -15.79 4.43 -7.70
C PRO A 89 -16.68 4.94 -6.57
N ASP A 90 -17.99 4.77 -6.74
CA ASP A 90 -18.97 5.05 -5.69
C ASP A 90 -18.72 4.15 -4.44
N PRO A 91 -18.79 4.67 -3.20
CA PRO A 91 -18.56 3.86 -2.00
C PRO A 91 -19.67 2.81 -1.75
N ASP A 92 -20.85 2.99 -2.34
CA ASP A 92 -22.00 2.09 -2.29
C ASP A 92 -22.19 1.31 -3.62
N GLY A 93 -21.33 1.55 -4.62
CA GLY A 93 -21.43 0.92 -5.94
C GLY A 93 -20.15 0.90 -6.77
N GLY A 94 -20.29 0.74 -8.08
CA GLY A 94 -19.18 0.83 -9.04
C GLY A 94 -18.24 -0.40 -9.14
N PRO A 95 -17.30 -0.38 -10.10
CA PRO A 95 -16.45 -1.54 -10.39
C PRO A 95 -15.46 -1.83 -9.25
N ARG A 96 -15.62 -3.00 -8.60
CA ARG A 96 -14.69 -3.57 -7.62
C ARG A 96 -14.24 -4.95 -8.08
N PRO A 97 -13.30 -5.03 -9.03
CA PRO A 97 -12.96 -6.28 -9.70
C PRO A 97 -12.47 -7.38 -8.74
N PHE A 98 -11.99 -7.01 -7.55
CA PHE A 98 -11.46 -7.92 -6.54
C PHE A 98 -12.11 -7.71 -5.16
N GLY A 99 -13.25 -7.00 -5.09
CA GLY A 99 -13.93 -6.70 -3.84
C GLY A 99 -13.14 -5.77 -2.90
N SER A 100 -13.27 -5.99 -1.60
CA SER A 100 -12.57 -5.26 -0.54
C SER A 100 -11.68 -6.20 0.26
N GLN A 101 -10.58 -5.67 0.79
CA GLN A 101 -9.60 -6.39 1.60
C GLN A 101 -9.27 -5.59 2.86
N HIS A 102 -8.65 -6.27 3.81
CA HIS A 102 -8.08 -5.66 5.01
C HIS A 102 -6.57 -5.81 5.04
N TYR A 103 -5.90 -4.83 5.64
CA TYR A 103 -4.50 -4.95 6.01
C TYR A 103 -4.23 -4.36 7.39
N ILE A 104 -3.13 -4.78 7.99
CA ILE A 104 -2.58 -4.20 9.22
C ILE A 104 -1.33 -3.44 8.81
N GLY A 105 -1.35 -2.12 8.99
CA GLY A 105 -0.16 -1.29 8.86
C GLY A 105 0.57 -1.17 10.20
N THR A 106 1.90 -1.19 10.21
CA THR A 106 2.69 -0.87 11.41
C THR A 106 3.80 0.14 11.11
N ASP A 107 4.27 0.82 12.16
CA ASP A 107 5.57 1.50 12.11
C ASP A 107 6.74 0.48 12.18
N ALA A 108 7.97 0.99 12.13
CA ALA A 108 9.19 0.17 12.15
C ALA A 108 9.43 -0.55 13.50
N ALA A 109 8.76 -0.13 14.56
CA ALA A 109 8.78 -0.78 15.87
C ALA A 109 7.61 -1.77 16.05
N TYR A 110 6.88 -2.06 14.97
CA TYR A 110 5.68 -2.91 14.96
C TYR A 110 4.51 -2.35 15.79
N HIS A 111 4.47 -1.04 16.06
CA HIS A 111 3.26 -0.44 16.59
C HIS A 111 2.19 -0.41 15.50
N ILE A 112 1.02 -0.95 15.82
CA ILE A 112 -0.12 -1.00 14.91
C ILE A 112 -0.63 0.41 14.64
N LEU A 113 -0.79 0.74 13.36
CA LEU A 113 -1.40 1.97 12.91
C LEU A 113 -2.93 1.81 12.91
N ASN A 114 -3.59 2.70 13.62
CA ASN A 114 -5.04 2.73 13.85
C ASN A 114 -5.82 3.52 12.78
N ARG A 115 -5.16 3.91 11.68
CA ARG A 115 -5.80 4.55 10.53
C ARG A 115 -5.03 4.25 9.24
N VAL A 116 -5.73 4.36 8.11
CA VAL A 116 -5.11 4.42 6.78
C VAL A 116 -4.20 5.64 6.67
N PRO A 117 -3.05 5.53 5.97
CA PRO A 117 -2.21 6.69 5.72
C PRO A 117 -2.95 7.67 4.80
N ASN A 118 -2.83 8.96 5.11
CA ASN A 118 -3.24 10.02 4.20
C ASN A 118 -2.04 10.49 3.38
N ARG A 119 -2.30 11.04 2.18
CA ARG A 119 -1.24 11.67 1.38
C ARG A 119 -0.41 12.65 2.21
N GLY A 120 0.91 12.55 2.07
CA GLY A 120 1.90 13.37 2.78
C GLY A 120 2.24 12.88 4.19
N GLU A 121 1.49 11.93 4.75
CA GLU A 121 1.82 11.29 6.02
C GLU A 121 2.97 10.28 5.87
N PRO A 122 3.63 9.91 6.98
CA PRO A 122 4.58 8.81 6.99
C PRO A 122 3.96 7.52 6.46
N ALA A 123 4.71 6.83 5.61
CA ALA A 123 4.36 5.52 5.11
C ALA A 123 4.44 4.48 6.25
N PRO A 124 3.52 3.49 6.31
CA PRO A 124 3.72 2.30 7.13
C PRO A 124 5.07 1.67 6.81
N ALA A 125 5.80 1.19 7.82
CA ALA A 125 7.02 0.42 7.59
C ALA A 125 6.69 -1.00 7.12
N HIS A 126 5.59 -1.54 7.62
CA HIS A 126 5.11 -2.88 7.31
C HIS A 126 3.62 -2.86 7.00
N MET A 127 3.20 -3.66 6.02
CA MET A 127 1.79 -3.91 5.72
C MET A 127 1.54 -5.41 5.61
N LEU A 128 0.68 -5.94 6.48
CA LEU A 128 0.24 -7.34 6.45
C LEU A 128 -1.17 -7.43 5.91
N PHE A 129 -1.37 -8.18 4.82
CA PHE A 129 -2.68 -8.58 4.31
C PHE A 129 -2.99 -10.01 4.78
N PRO A 130 -3.76 -10.18 5.88
CA PRO A 130 -3.95 -11.49 6.53
C PRO A 130 -4.91 -12.41 5.77
N ASP A 131 -5.88 -11.84 5.06
CA ASP A 131 -7.06 -12.54 4.51
C ASP A 131 -7.04 -12.72 2.99
N SER A 132 -5.84 -12.84 2.41
CA SER A 132 -5.64 -13.14 1.00
C SER A 132 -6.23 -14.48 0.52
N ALA A 133 -6.74 -15.32 1.43
CA ALA A 133 -7.15 -16.70 1.16
C ALA A 133 -8.57 -16.84 0.56
N GLY A 134 -9.03 -15.84 -0.19
CA GLY A 134 -10.24 -15.95 -1.01
C GLY A 134 -9.97 -16.74 -2.30
N SER A 135 -10.82 -17.69 -2.65
CA SER A 135 -10.62 -18.71 -3.72
C SER A 135 -10.51 -18.19 -5.16
N GLN A 136 -10.43 -16.89 -5.39
CA GLN A 136 -10.32 -16.26 -6.72
C GLN A 136 -9.31 -15.11 -6.79
N ASP A 137 -8.60 -14.81 -5.70
CA ASP A 137 -7.68 -13.69 -5.67
C ASP A 137 -6.26 -14.12 -6.10
N HIS A 138 -5.97 -13.96 -7.39
CA HIS A 138 -4.61 -14.13 -7.91
C HIS A 138 -3.68 -12.94 -7.57
N VAL A 139 -4.22 -11.85 -7.00
CA VAL A 139 -3.43 -10.69 -6.56
C VAL A 139 -2.70 -11.04 -5.27
N PHE A 140 -3.41 -11.71 -4.36
CA PHE A 140 -2.91 -12.11 -3.05
C PHE A 140 -2.93 -13.63 -2.88
N VAL A 141 -1.83 -14.31 -3.19
CA VAL A 141 -1.77 -15.80 -3.21
C VAL A 141 -1.55 -16.48 -1.84
N ALA A 142 -1.27 -15.72 -0.78
CA ALA A 142 -1.16 -16.14 0.63
C ALA A 142 -0.97 -14.88 1.49
N ARG A 143 -0.91 -15.01 2.83
CA ARG A 143 -0.66 -13.88 3.75
C ARG A 143 0.49 -13.03 3.20
N GLN A 144 0.20 -11.79 2.77
CA GLN A 144 1.22 -10.95 2.16
C GLN A 144 1.79 -9.98 3.18
N PHE A 145 3.10 -10.06 3.38
CA PHE A 145 3.84 -9.17 4.25
C PHE A 145 4.73 -8.25 3.42
N PHE A 146 4.31 -7.02 3.23
CA PHE A 146 5.10 -6.00 2.53
C PHE A 146 5.98 -5.23 3.51
N ASP A 147 7.25 -5.09 3.16
CA ASP A 147 8.22 -4.30 3.89
C ASP A 147 8.61 -3.07 3.08
N LEU A 148 8.72 -1.92 3.75
CA LEU A 148 9.22 -0.68 3.16
C LEU A 148 10.69 -0.88 2.76
N ALA A 149 10.94 -1.00 1.46
CA ALA A 149 12.27 -1.18 0.91
C ALA A 149 13.00 0.15 0.71
N GLY A 150 12.26 1.24 0.52
CA GLY A 150 12.85 2.56 0.43
C GLY A 150 11.86 3.65 0.04
N CYS A 151 12.41 4.85 -0.16
CA CYS A 151 11.66 6.03 -0.59
C CYS A 151 12.23 6.52 -1.91
N ARG A 152 11.37 6.68 -2.92
CA ARG A 152 11.76 7.32 -4.17
C ARG A 152 12.29 8.73 -3.88
N PRO A 153 13.33 9.22 -4.57
CA PRO A 153 13.80 10.61 -4.41
C PRO A 153 12.65 11.60 -4.59
N ARG A 154 12.71 12.76 -3.95
CA ARG A 154 11.83 13.88 -4.36
C ARG A 154 12.22 14.19 -5.80
N GLY A 155 11.26 14.13 -6.73
CA GLY A 155 11.51 14.54 -8.11
C GLY A 155 12.09 15.95 -8.11
N GLY A 156 13.20 16.12 -8.85
CA GLY A 156 13.74 17.42 -9.21
C GLY A 156 13.03 17.99 -10.42
#